data_AF-G2ZT69-F1
#
_entry.id   AF-G2ZT69-F1
#
_cell.length_a   1.000
_cell.length_b   1.000
_cell.length_c   1.000
_cell.angle_alpha   90.00
_cell.angle_beta   90.00
_cell.angle_gamma   90.00
#
_symmetry.space_group_name_H-M   'P 1'
#
loop_
_entity.id
_entity.type
_entity.pdbx_description
1 polymer ?
#
loop_
_entity_poly.entity_id
_entity_poly.type
_entity_poly.pdbx_seq_one_letter_code
_entity_poly.pdbx_strand_id
1 'polypeptide(L)'
;MLVAVSFTTSPSHLFPVALEIAAQAAEFTDEPVGKIKRYRAVFGRTPEQAELAVALLQHLDNIKGVLVHAGGRLVVNQDAVIATLGCFIAAHAGGGVEHYCHKATEVRDLKAEHKAMFDSGFYAPPRYVFPCSKLLESGFVPDVQANDIEGQLLAEAARSGCDWCPNFSHKEWRQL
;
A
#
# COMPACT_ATOMS: atom_id res chain seq x y z
N MET A 1 -5.99 5.67 12.30
CA MET A 1 -5.39 4.34 12.07
C MET A 1 -4.92 4.19 10.64
N LEU A 2 -3.69 3.70 10.46
CA LEU A 2 -3.11 3.23 9.21
C LEU A 2 -3.13 1.70 9.15
N VAL A 3 -2.50 1.06 10.14
CA VAL A 3 -2.44 -0.39 10.32
C VAL A 3 -2.69 -0.72 11.78
N ALA A 4 -3.36 -1.85 12.05
CA ALA A 4 -3.46 -2.44 13.37
C ALA A 4 -2.92 -3.87 13.36
N VAL A 5 -2.09 -4.21 14.34
CA VAL A 5 -1.47 -5.53 14.47
C VAL A 5 -1.92 -6.14 15.79
N SER A 6 -2.56 -7.31 15.71
CA SER A 6 -2.92 -8.11 16.87
C SER A 6 -2.05 -9.35 16.93
N PHE A 7 -1.49 -9.65 18.09
CA PHE A 7 -0.63 -10.82 18.27
C PHE A 7 -0.75 -11.34 19.71
N THR A 8 -0.23 -12.54 19.96
CA THR A 8 -0.27 -13.18 21.28
C THR A 8 1.14 -13.34 21.84
N THR A 9 1.24 -13.64 23.13
CA THR A 9 2.51 -14.03 23.74
C THR A 9 3.21 -15.12 22.92
N SER A 10 4.52 -14.98 22.74
CA SER A 10 5.37 -15.91 21.99
C SER A 10 6.62 -16.25 22.79
N PRO A 11 7.15 -17.49 22.70
CA PRO A 11 8.43 -17.86 23.31
C PRO A 11 9.65 -17.32 22.54
N SER A 12 9.46 -16.65 21.40
CA SER A 12 10.55 -16.07 20.62
C SER A 12 11.37 -15.06 21.43
N HIS A 13 12.70 -15.10 21.28
CA HIS A 13 13.60 -14.11 21.88
C HIS A 13 13.40 -12.70 21.33
N LEU A 14 12.76 -12.56 20.16
CA LEU A 14 12.41 -11.26 19.55
C LEU A 14 11.12 -10.68 20.12
N PHE A 15 10.33 -11.46 20.87
CA PHE A 15 9.04 -11.03 21.40
C PHE A 15 9.12 -9.80 22.33
N PRO A 16 10.10 -9.70 23.26
CA PRO A 16 10.25 -8.50 24.09
C PRO A 16 10.48 -7.23 23.25
N VAL A 17 11.31 -7.31 22.20
CA VAL A 17 11.57 -6.20 21.28
C VAL A 17 10.30 -5.82 20.51
N ALA A 18 9.56 -6.82 20.02
CA ALA A 18 8.27 -6.58 19.37
C ALA A 18 7.28 -5.87 20.31
N LEU A 19 7.27 -6.23 21.59
CA LEU A 19 6.40 -5.60 22.59
C LEU A 19 6.79 -4.13 22.86
N GLU A 20 8.09 -3.83 22.94
CA GLU A 20 8.60 -2.46 23.09
C GLU A 20 8.26 -1.57 21.89
N ILE A 21 8.33 -2.11 20.66
CA ILE A 21 7.90 -1.40 19.46
C ILE A 21 6.39 -1.18 19.48
N ALA A 22 5.62 -2.21 19.83
CA ALA A 22 4.16 -2.15 19.90
C ALA A 22 3.65 -1.11 20.91
N ALA A 23 4.34 -0.95 22.05
CA ALA A 23 4.01 0.03 23.07
C ALA A 23 4.17 1.49 22.62
N GLN A 24 4.90 1.74 21.52
CA GLN A 24 5.08 3.08 20.92
C GLN A 24 4.02 3.39 19.85
N ALA A 25 3.10 2.46 19.59
CA ALA A 25 1.98 2.69 18.69
C ALA A 25 1.07 3.80 19.23
N ALA A 26 0.36 4.49 18.33
CA ALA A 26 -0.58 5.55 18.68
C ALA A 26 -1.66 5.06 19.67
N GLU A 27 -2.09 3.80 19.55
CA GLU A 27 -2.86 3.12 20.58
C GLU A 27 -2.28 1.73 20.80
N PHE A 28 -2.12 1.34 22.06
CA PHE A 28 -1.67 0.02 22.43
C PHE A 28 -2.56 -0.53 23.55
N THR A 29 -3.06 -1.74 23.38
CA THR A 29 -3.83 -2.44 24.41
C THR A 29 -3.34 -3.86 24.58
N ASP A 30 -3.37 -4.33 25.81
CA ASP A 30 -3.15 -5.72 26.18
C ASP A 30 -4.38 -6.25 26.93
N GLU A 31 -4.98 -7.30 26.38
CA GLU A 31 -6.21 -7.87 26.91
C GLU A 31 -6.03 -9.37 27.17
N PRO A 32 -6.46 -9.87 28.34
CA PRO A 32 -6.55 -11.30 28.56
C PRO A 32 -7.71 -11.89 27.73
N VAL A 33 -7.41 -12.89 26.91
CA VAL A 33 -8.42 -13.66 26.16
C VAL A 33 -8.31 -15.11 26.60
N GLY A 34 -9.14 -15.49 27.59
CA GLY A 34 -9.05 -16.78 28.25
C GLY A 34 -7.74 -16.92 29.04
N LYS A 35 -6.90 -17.89 28.66
CA LYS A 35 -5.58 -18.11 29.27
C LYS A 35 -4.43 -17.41 28.55
N ILE A 36 -4.70 -16.77 27.41
CA ILE A 36 -3.69 -16.18 26.54
C ILE A 36 -3.78 -14.66 26.63
N LYS A 37 -2.64 -13.99 26.72
CA LYS A 37 -2.57 -12.53 26.65
C LYS A 37 -2.48 -12.10 25.19
N ARG A 38 -3.41 -11.24 24.76
CA ARG A 38 -3.47 -10.69 23.42
C ARG A 38 -3.03 -9.23 23.46
N TYR A 39 -2.20 -8.85 22.51
CA TYR A 39 -1.71 -7.50 22.32
C TYR A 39 -2.31 -6.94 21.04
N ARG A 40 -2.63 -5.65 21.05
CA ARG A 40 -3.11 -4.90 19.89
C ARG A 40 -2.38 -3.58 19.84
N ALA A 41 -1.66 -3.36 18.74
CA ALA A 41 -1.00 -2.10 18.43
C ALA A 41 -1.71 -1.45 17.23
N VAL A 42 -2.06 -0.18 17.35
CA VAL A 42 -2.71 0.61 16.29
C VAL A 42 -1.78 1.76 15.92
N PHE A 43 -1.31 1.73 14.69
CA PHE A 43 -0.37 2.72 14.17
C PHE A 43 -1.11 3.88 13.51
N GLY A 44 -0.64 5.09 13.79
CA GLY A 44 -1.11 6.34 13.19
C GLY A 44 -0.77 6.45 11.69
N ARG A 45 -1.24 7.54 11.05
CA ARG A 45 -1.00 7.83 9.62
C ARG A 45 0.26 8.66 9.38
N THR A 46 1.21 8.66 10.30
CA THR A 46 2.47 9.41 10.15
C THR A 46 3.59 8.48 9.67
N PRO A 47 4.64 9.01 9.01
CA PRO A 47 5.79 8.20 8.59
C PRO A 47 6.43 7.43 9.76
N GLU A 48 6.56 8.06 10.93
CA GLU A 48 7.15 7.45 12.13
C GLU A 48 6.31 6.26 12.62
N GLN A 49 4.98 6.40 12.57
CA GLN A 49 4.07 5.30 12.91
C GLN A 49 4.09 4.18 11.87
N ALA A 50 4.31 4.50 10.60
CA ALA A 50 4.49 3.50 9.56
C ALA A 50 5.82 2.74 9.73
N GLU A 51 6.90 3.42 10.12
CA GLU A 51 8.20 2.80 10.43
C GLU A 51 8.08 1.82 11.60
N LEU A 52 7.43 2.24 12.70
CA LEU A 52 7.17 1.36 13.84
C LEU A 52 6.32 0.14 13.44
N ALA A 53 5.32 0.33 12.57
CA ALA A 53 4.51 -0.78 12.07
C ALA A 53 5.34 -1.78 11.26
N VAL A 54 6.21 -1.29 10.36
CA VAL A 54 7.12 -2.14 9.58
C VAL A 54 8.06 -2.91 10.50
N ALA A 55 8.68 -2.22 11.46
CA ALA A 55 9.58 -2.84 12.42
C ALA A 55 8.87 -3.92 13.23
N LEU A 56 7.65 -3.65 13.73
CA LEU A 56 6.87 -4.64 14.46
C LEU A 56 6.59 -5.88 13.61
N LEU A 57 6.10 -5.71 12.39
CA LEU A 57 5.77 -6.83 11.50
C LEU A 57 6.99 -7.71 11.20
N GLN A 58 8.15 -7.11 10.98
CA GLN A 58 9.40 -7.85 10.78
C GLN A 58 9.81 -8.68 12.01
N HIS A 59 9.62 -8.15 13.23
CA HIS A 59 9.93 -8.89 14.47
C HIS A 59 8.88 -9.96 14.81
N LEU A 60 7.66 -9.78 14.32
CA LEU A 60 6.58 -10.75 14.43
C LEU A 60 6.57 -11.77 13.29
N ASP A 61 7.51 -11.67 12.34
CA ASP A 61 7.60 -12.62 11.25
C ASP A 61 7.76 -14.06 11.78
N ASN A 62 7.04 -14.98 11.15
CA ASN A 62 6.93 -16.39 11.58
C ASN A 62 6.29 -16.64 12.96
N ILE A 63 5.80 -15.62 13.67
CA ILE A 63 5.00 -15.82 14.90
C ILE A 63 3.56 -16.18 14.52
N LYS A 64 3.07 -17.30 15.03
CA LYS A 64 1.67 -17.72 14.79
C LYS A 64 0.69 -16.81 15.52
N GLY A 65 -0.49 -16.61 14.90
CA GLY A 65 -1.58 -15.85 15.52
C GLY A 65 -1.44 -14.33 15.37
N VAL A 66 -0.54 -13.86 14.52
CA VAL A 66 -0.45 -12.45 14.11
C VAL A 66 -1.58 -12.16 13.11
N LEU A 67 -2.38 -11.14 13.39
CA LEU A 67 -3.42 -10.63 12.51
C LEU A 67 -3.11 -9.17 12.18
N VAL A 68 -3.04 -8.86 10.89
CA VAL A 68 -2.75 -7.51 10.40
C VAL A 68 -4.00 -6.94 9.77
N HIS A 69 -4.42 -5.76 10.20
CA HIS A 69 -5.54 -5.04 9.63
C HIS A 69 -5.06 -3.73 9.01
N ALA A 70 -5.48 -3.46 7.78
CA ALA A 70 -5.18 -2.21 7.09
C ALA A 70 -6.42 -1.76 6.31
N GLY A 71 -6.70 -0.45 6.30
CA GLY A 71 -7.91 0.07 5.63
C GLY A 71 -9.24 -0.51 6.15
N GLY A 72 -9.28 -1.00 7.40
CA GLY A 72 -10.49 -1.58 7.99
C GLY A 72 -10.75 -3.06 7.67
N ARG A 73 -9.83 -3.75 6.99
CA ARG A 73 -9.94 -5.18 6.67
C ARG A 73 -8.71 -5.96 7.12
N LEU A 74 -8.89 -7.28 7.31
CA LEU A 74 -7.80 -8.21 7.55
C LEU A 74 -6.97 -8.36 6.27
N VAL A 75 -5.66 -8.18 6.37
CA VAL A 75 -4.71 -8.38 5.27
C VAL A 75 -3.90 -9.63 5.57
N VAL A 76 -4.02 -10.64 4.69
CA VAL A 76 -3.37 -11.95 4.87
C VAL A 76 -1.90 -11.91 4.48
N ASN A 77 -1.55 -11.11 3.47
CA ASN A 77 -0.19 -10.98 2.98
C ASN A 77 0.54 -9.86 3.74
N GLN A 78 1.35 -10.24 4.73
CA GLN A 78 2.15 -9.30 5.53
C GLN A 78 3.18 -8.55 4.69
N ASP A 79 3.84 -9.22 3.74
CA ASP A 79 4.85 -8.59 2.87
C ASP A 79 4.25 -7.48 2.03
N ALA A 80 3.01 -7.66 1.56
CA ALA A 80 2.29 -6.62 0.85
C ALA A 80 2.02 -5.39 1.73
N VAL A 81 1.75 -5.59 3.03
CA VAL A 81 1.61 -4.49 4.00
C VAL A 81 2.94 -3.76 4.18
N ILE A 82 4.01 -4.51 4.43
CA ILE A 82 5.37 -3.96 4.60
C ILE A 82 5.77 -3.15 3.35
N ALA A 83 5.55 -3.69 2.15
CA ALA A 83 5.87 -3.00 0.90
C ALA A 83 5.07 -1.70 0.73
N THR A 84 3.77 -1.70 1.04
CA THR A 84 2.94 -0.50 0.94
C THR A 84 3.33 0.56 1.98
N LEU A 85 3.65 0.15 3.22
CA LEU A 85 4.16 1.07 4.25
C LEU A 85 5.54 1.63 3.89
N GLY A 86 6.44 0.81 3.36
CA GLY A 86 7.75 1.24 2.87
C GLY A 86 7.64 2.30 1.77
N CYS A 87 6.70 2.11 0.84
CA CYS A 87 6.39 3.10 -0.19
C CYS A 87 5.88 4.42 0.43
N PHE A 88 4.98 4.34 1.42
CA PHE A 88 4.47 5.51 2.14
C PHE A 88 5.58 6.30 2.85
N ILE A 89 6.50 5.61 3.52
CA ILE A 89 7.67 6.21 4.21
C ILE A 89 8.59 6.89 3.20
N ALA A 90 8.97 6.19 2.12
CA ALA A 90 9.87 6.71 1.10
C ALA A 90 9.31 7.95 0.40
N ALA A 91 8.00 7.99 0.16
CA ALA A 91 7.32 9.14 -0.42
C ALA A 91 7.44 10.41 0.45
N HIS A 92 7.55 10.27 1.77
CA HIS A 92 7.71 11.38 2.71
C HIS A 92 9.18 11.83 2.85
N ALA A 93 10.15 10.94 2.61
CA ALA A 93 11.57 11.27 2.68
C ALA A 93 12.10 12.06 1.46
N GLY A 94 11.46 11.90 0.29
CA GLY A 94 12.03 12.30 -1.02
C GLY A 94 11.62 13.66 -1.60
N GLY A 95 11.05 14.59 -0.82
CA GLY A 95 10.72 15.93 -1.31
C GLY A 95 9.32 16.10 -1.92
N GLY A 96 8.39 15.18 -1.63
CA GLY A 96 6.98 15.35 -1.95
C GLY A 96 6.31 14.06 -2.44
N VAL A 97 5.19 13.70 -1.80
CA VAL A 97 4.41 12.49 -2.13
C VAL A 97 4.04 12.43 -3.61
N GLU A 98 3.75 13.58 -4.23
CA GLU A 98 3.34 13.69 -5.63
C GLU A 98 4.42 13.21 -6.61
N HIS A 99 5.71 13.33 -6.28
CA HIS A 99 6.79 12.94 -7.19
C HIS A 99 7.17 11.47 -7.06
N TYR A 100 6.91 10.89 -5.89
CA TYR A 100 7.26 9.50 -5.60
C TYR A 100 6.13 8.53 -5.94
N CYS A 101 4.90 8.88 -5.55
CA CYS A 101 3.73 8.03 -5.75
C CYS A 101 3.16 8.16 -7.16
N HIS A 102 3.31 9.31 -7.83
CA HIS A 102 2.81 9.49 -9.18
C HIS A 102 3.92 9.31 -10.22
N LYS A 103 3.64 8.54 -11.27
CA LYS A 103 4.54 8.34 -12.41
C LYS A 103 3.81 8.67 -13.70
N ALA A 104 4.43 9.47 -14.56
CA ALA A 104 3.93 9.72 -15.90
C ALA A 104 4.36 8.58 -16.84
N THR A 105 3.41 7.97 -17.55
CA THR A 105 3.69 6.93 -18.55
C THR A 105 2.87 7.15 -19.81
N GLU A 106 3.35 6.60 -20.91
CA GLU A 106 2.58 6.49 -22.16
C GLU A 106 1.62 5.30 -22.05
N VAL A 107 0.36 5.50 -22.43
CA VAL A 107 -0.61 4.39 -22.56
C VAL A 107 -0.69 4.01 -24.04
N ARG A 108 -0.32 2.76 -24.35
CA ARG A 108 -0.22 2.26 -25.74
C ARG A 108 -1.44 1.46 -26.20
N ASP A 109 -2.34 1.08 -25.30
CA ASP A 109 -3.62 0.46 -25.67
C ASP A 109 -4.62 1.52 -26.13
N LEU A 110 -4.47 1.89 -27.40
CA LEU A 110 -5.34 2.80 -28.13
C LEU A 110 -6.06 2.00 -29.22
N LYS A 111 -7.18 2.53 -29.74
CA LYS A 111 -7.88 1.93 -30.89
C LYS A 111 -6.89 1.54 -31.98
N ALA A 112 -7.15 0.43 -32.69
CA ALA A 112 -6.29 -0.06 -33.78
C ALA A 112 -5.95 1.03 -34.82
N GLU A 113 -6.90 1.93 -35.10
CA GLU A 113 -6.73 3.10 -35.98
C GLU A 113 -5.66 4.10 -35.50
N HIS A 114 -5.55 4.31 -34.18
CA HIS A 114 -4.51 5.16 -33.59
C HIS A 114 -3.17 4.43 -33.47
N LYS A 115 -3.20 3.12 -33.19
CA LYS A 115 -1.98 2.29 -33.10
C LYS A 115 -1.15 2.33 -34.38
N ALA A 116 -1.80 2.26 -35.55
CA ALA A 116 -1.12 2.39 -36.85
C ALA A 116 -0.48 3.78 -37.07
N MET A 117 -1.09 4.85 -36.54
CA MET A 117 -0.54 6.21 -36.57
C MET A 117 0.65 6.40 -35.61
N PHE A 118 0.67 5.67 -34.48
CA PHE A 118 1.80 5.64 -33.55
C PHE A 118 2.98 4.83 -34.11
N ASP A 119 2.71 3.63 -34.62
CA ASP A 119 3.76 2.75 -35.18
C ASP A 119 4.44 3.37 -36.42
N SER A 120 3.75 4.28 -37.11
CA SER A 120 4.28 5.05 -38.25
C SER A 120 5.00 6.35 -37.84
N GLY A 121 5.04 6.69 -36.55
CA GLY A 121 5.79 7.85 -36.02
C GLY A 121 5.15 9.21 -36.26
N PHE A 122 3.89 9.27 -36.71
CA PHE A 122 3.20 10.54 -37.00
C PHE A 122 2.57 11.19 -35.77
N TYR A 123 2.37 10.43 -34.68
CA TYR A 123 1.79 10.90 -33.42
C TYR A 123 2.61 10.39 -32.23
N ALA A 124 2.68 11.16 -31.14
CA ALA A 124 3.29 10.74 -29.86
C ALA A 124 2.20 10.24 -28.89
N PRO A 125 2.35 9.05 -28.26
CA PRO A 125 1.28 8.43 -27.49
C PRO A 125 0.84 9.34 -26.34
N PRO A 126 -0.46 9.37 -26.01
CA PRO A 126 -0.96 10.17 -24.90
C PRO A 126 -0.28 9.71 -23.61
N ARG A 127 0.16 10.70 -22.83
CA ARG A 127 0.82 10.48 -21.55
C ARG A 127 -0.20 10.67 -20.44
N TYR A 128 -0.16 9.79 -19.45
CA TYR A 128 -1.03 9.83 -18.28
C TYR A 128 -0.20 9.83 -17.01
N VAL A 129 -0.70 10.52 -16.00
CA VAL A 129 -0.19 10.42 -14.63
C VAL A 129 -0.90 9.28 -13.93
N PHE A 130 -0.16 8.26 -13.52
CA PHE A 130 -0.68 7.17 -12.70
C PHE A 130 -0.72 7.58 -11.22
N PRO A 131 -1.79 7.22 -10.48
CA PRO A 131 -1.96 7.61 -9.07
C PRO A 131 -1.13 6.77 -8.08
N CYS A 132 -0.45 5.73 -8.56
CA CYS A 132 0.44 4.90 -7.75
C CYS A 132 1.52 4.23 -8.62
N SER A 133 2.78 4.34 -8.20
CA SER A 133 3.91 3.65 -8.83
C SER A 133 3.75 2.13 -8.81
N LYS A 134 3.21 1.56 -7.72
CA LYS A 134 2.95 0.12 -7.58
C LYS A 134 1.91 -0.38 -8.58
N LEU A 135 0.89 0.42 -8.89
CA LEU A 135 -0.09 0.10 -9.94
C LEU A 135 0.56 0.06 -11.31
N LEU A 136 1.44 1.02 -11.61
CA LEU A 136 2.17 1.03 -12.87
C LEU A 136 3.09 -0.20 -12.98
N GLU A 137 3.77 -0.55 -11.88
CA GLU A 137 4.68 -1.70 -11.82
C GLU A 137 3.95 -3.05 -11.86
N SER A 138 2.64 -3.11 -11.56
CA SER A 138 1.82 -4.31 -11.75
C SER A 138 1.54 -4.61 -13.24
N GLY A 139 1.90 -3.70 -14.14
CA GLY A 139 1.59 -3.78 -15.56
C GLY A 139 0.14 -3.44 -15.87
N PHE A 140 -0.56 -2.76 -14.95
CA PHE A 140 -1.92 -2.30 -15.20
C PHE A 140 -1.95 -1.29 -16.33
N VAL A 141 -2.81 -1.56 -17.32
CA VAL A 141 -3.12 -0.66 -18.41
C VAL A 141 -4.63 -0.45 -18.39
N PRO A 142 -5.12 0.76 -18.05
CA PRO A 142 -6.55 1.02 -18.06
C PRO A 142 -7.06 1.02 -19.50
N ASP A 143 -8.23 0.42 -19.71
CA ASP A 143 -9.01 0.63 -20.91
C ASP A 143 -9.59 2.03 -20.87
N VAL A 144 -8.89 2.97 -21.50
CA VAL A 144 -9.28 4.38 -21.60
C VAL A 144 -10.56 4.59 -22.41
N GLN A 145 -11.06 3.57 -23.11
CA GLN A 145 -12.30 3.63 -23.88
C GLN A 145 -13.52 3.17 -23.09
N ALA A 146 -13.32 2.48 -21.96
CA ALA A 146 -14.41 2.13 -21.08
C ALA A 146 -14.92 3.36 -20.33
N ASN A 147 -16.23 3.41 -20.07
CA ASN A 147 -16.88 4.54 -19.38
C ASN A 147 -16.52 4.64 -17.87
N ASP A 148 -15.71 3.71 -17.34
CA ASP A 148 -15.42 3.60 -15.90
C ASP A 148 -13.93 3.34 -15.62
N ILE A 149 -13.08 4.29 -15.99
CA ILE A 149 -11.63 4.24 -15.69
C ILE A 149 -11.40 4.27 -14.18
N GLU A 150 -12.23 5.01 -13.43
CA GLU A 150 -12.14 5.08 -11.97
C GLU A 150 -12.36 3.70 -11.34
N GLY A 151 -13.42 2.99 -11.74
CA GLY A 151 -13.68 1.63 -11.30
C GLY A 151 -12.55 0.66 -11.64
N GLN A 152 -11.94 0.79 -12.83
CA GLN A 152 -10.76 -0.02 -13.20
C GLN A 152 -9.56 0.25 -12.27
N LEU A 153 -9.26 1.52 -12.01
CA LEU A 153 -8.17 1.92 -11.10
C LEU A 153 -8.41 1.41 -9.67
N LEU A 154 -9.64 1.55 -9.16
CA LEU A 154 -10.00 1.08 -7.82
C LEU A 154 -9.94 -0.44 -7.72
N ALA A 155 -10.44 -1.16 -8.73
CA ALA A 155 -10.39 -2.62 -8.78
C ALA A 155 -8.95 -3.12 -8.81
N GLU A 156 -8.11 -2.50 -9.63
CA GLU A 156 -6.69 -2.85 -9.70
C GLU A 156 -5.96 -2.49 -8.40
N ALA A 157 -6.26 -1.34 -7.78
CA ALA A 157 -5.66 -0.94 -6.51
C ALA A 157 -5.99 -1.92 -5.40
N ALA A 158 -7.22 -2.43 -5.37
CA ALA A 158 -7.63 -3.50 -4.47
C ALA A 158 -6.89 -4.81 -4.76
N ARG A 159 -6.76 -5.19 -6.04
CA ARG A 159 -6.02 -6.39 -6.47
C ARG A 159 -4.54 -6.32 -6.09
N SER A 160 -3.91 -5.16 -6.26
CA SER A 160 -2.51 -4.89 -5.94
C SER A 160 -2.26 -4.54 -4.46
N GLY A 161 -3.33 -4.44 -3.66
CA GLY A 161 -3.27 -4.17 -2.23
C GLY A 161 -2.72 -2.79 -1.86
N CYS A 162 -2.94 -1.79 -2.71
CA CYS A 162 -2.52 -0.38 -2.49
C CYS A 162 -3.68 0.60 -2.31
N ASP A 163 -4.93 0.15 -2.49
CA ASP A 163 -6.17 0.92 -2.30
C ASP A 163 -6.33 1.53 -0.89
N TRP A 164 -5.72 0.94 0.14
CA TRP A 164 -5.74 1.46 1.51
C TRP A 164 -4.56 2.39 1.83
N CYS A 165 -3.61 2.56 0.91
CA CYS A 165 -2.46 3.44 1.10
C CYS A 165 -2.95 4.89 1.26
N PRO A 166 -2.46 5.65 2.27
CA PRO A 166 -2.86 7.05 2.46
C PRO A 166 -2.52 7.96 1.28
N ASN A 167 -1.51 7.59 0.49
CA ASN A 167 -1.05 8.37 -0.67
C ASN A 167 -1.79 8.00 -1.96
N PHE A 168 -2.62 6.95 -1.94
CA PHE A 168 -3.36 6.55 -3.14
C PHE A 168 -4.57 7.46 -3.33
N SER A 169 -4.68 8.07 -4.52
CA SER A 169 -5.83 8.87 -4.92
C SER A 169 -6.15 8.63 -6.39
N HIS A 170 -7.29 7.97 -6.69
CA HIS A 170 -7.74 7.74 -8.07
C HIS A 170 -7.95 9.04 -8.86
N LYS A 171 -8.20 10.17 -8.17
CA LYS A 171 -8.41 11.48 -8.78
C LYS A 171 -7.17 12.09 -9.42
N GLU A 172 -5.99 11.58 -9.09
CA GLU A 172 -4.73 12.02 -9.69
C GLU A 172 -4.49 11.41 -11.08
N TRP A 173 -5.36 10.49 -11.52
CA TRP A 173 -5.39 10.05 -12.90
C TRP A 173 -5.78 11.20 -13.84
N ARG A 174 -4.83 11.62 -14.68
CA ARG A 174 -5.06 12.66 -15.70
C ARG A 174 -4.16 12.48 -16.91
N GLN A 175 -4.65 12.90 -18.07
CA GLN A 175 -3.86 13.05 -19.28
C GLN A 175 -2.97 14.31 -19.16
N LEU A 176 -1.73 14.22 -19.64
CA LEU A 176 -0.77 15.33 -19.78
C LEU A 176 -0.87 16.00 -21.14
#